data_AF-A0A3D2Q253-F1
#
_entry.id   AF-A0A3D2Q253-F1
#
_cell.length_a   1.000
_cell.length_b   1.000
_cell.length_c   1.000
_cell.angle_alpha   90.00
_cell.angle_beta   90.00
_cell.angle_gamma   90.00
#
_symmetry.space_group_name_H-M   'P 1'
#
loop_
_entity.id
_entity.type
_entity.pdbx_description
1 polymer ?
#
loop_
_entity_poly.entity_id
_entity_poly.type
_entity_poly.pdbx_seq_one_letter_code
_entity_poly.pdbx_strand_id
1 'polypeptide(L)'
;LESNGSTSMGSVCSSCLALMDAGVSIKAPVAGIAMGLIKEDDKLAILTDIQGIEDHLGDMDFKVAGTMQGITALQMDIKIAGVNREILEKALVQALEARLFILAKVQEVIAAPRPELSPYAPRIFHMIIDPEKIRDVIGPGGKIIKKIIEETGVEIDIEDDGRVFITATDPVAGEKAQEIIKNLTKEITAGEIYNGQVTRVTDFGCFVEIIPGMLGLPGKEGLVHISQLAHQRVNKVEDVVKEGDRVMVKVIGYDDHGRLKLSRKDALPVLADKTGPRNKRSPHKSMR
;
A
#
# COMPACT_ATOMS: atom_id res chain seq x y z
N LEU A 1 31.44 7.35 16.15
CA LEU A 1 31.75 6.63 17.40
C LEU A 1 32.60 7.47 18.35
N GLU A 2 33.21 8.56 17.89
CA GLU A 2 34.02 9.45 18.72
C GLU A 2 33.18 10.61 19.28
N SER A 3 33.68 11.23 20.36
CA SER A 3 33.03 12.34 21.05
C SER A 3 34.07 13.33 21.54
N ASN A 4 34.14 14.50 20.93
CA ASN A 4 34.88 15.66 21.45
C ASN A 4 34.06 16.96 21.30
N GLY A 5 32.75 16.83 21.13
CA GLY A 5 31.79 17.92 20.96
C GLY A 5 30.38 17.37 21.17
N SER A 6 29.36 18.01 20.59
CA SER A 6 27.98 17.55 20.79
C SER A 6 27.62 16.34 19.92
N THR A 7 27.75 15.15 20.51
CA THR A 7 27.28 13.90 19.90
C THR A 7 25.77 13.88 19.70
N SER A 8 25.00 14.62 20.50
CA SER A 8 23.55 14.75 20.31
C SER A 8 23.21 15.51 19.03
N MET A 9 23.90 16.60 18.72
CA MET A 9 23.71 17.33 17.46
C MET A 9 24.30 16.57 16.27
N GLY A 10 25.43 15.88 16.45
CA GLY A 10 25.95 14.93 15.48
C GLY A 10 24.93 13.83 15.15
N SER A 11 24.21 13.33 16.15
CA SER A 11 23.16 12.30 15.98
C SER A 11 21.96 12.82 15.20
N VAL A 12 21.58 14.10 15.35
CA VAL A 12 20.52 14.72 14.53
C VAL A 12 20.92 14.72 13.06
N CYS A 13 22.13 15.20 12.75
CA CYS A 13 22.64 15.27 11.38
C CYS A 13 22.78 13.87 10.76
N SER A 14 23.35 12.91 11.50
CA SER A 14 23.51 11.54 11.01
C SER A 14 22.18 10.82 10.84
N SER A 15 21.21 11.04 11.73
CA SER A 15 19.86 10.46 11.60
C SER A 15 19.13 11.03 10.39
N CYS A 16 19.29 12.34 10.11
CA CYS A 16 18.74 12.94 8.90
C CYS A 16 19.28 12.23 7.64
N LEU A 17 20.60 12.06 7.55
CA LEU A 17 21.23 11.34 6.44
C LEU A 17 20.76 9.88 6.36
N ALA A 18 20.72 9.17 7.48
CA ALA A 18 20.30 7.78 7.53
C ALA A 18 18.85 7.59 7.09
N LEU A 19 17.93 8.47 7.52
CA LEU A 19 16.54 8.44 7.10
C LEU A 19 16.40 8.72 5.60
N MET A 20 17.11 9.71 5.07
CA MET A 20 17.11 10.02 3.65
C MET A 20 17.69 8.89 2.81
N ASP A 21 18.79 8.27 3.26
CA ASP A 21 19.43 7.13 2.61
C ASP A 21 18.53 5.88 2.63
N ALA A 22 17.78 5.67 3.72
CA ALA A 22 16.82 4.57 3.84
C ALA A 22 15.55 4.76 2.99
N GLY A 23 15.38 5.92 2.33
CA GLY A 23 14.18 6.24 1.54
C GLY A 23 12.98 6.70 2.36
N VAL A 24 13.20 7.18 3.60
CA VAL A 24 12.14 7.73 4.44
C VAL A 24 11.77 9.13 3.95
N SER A 25 10.48 9.33 3.64
CA SER A 25 9.93 10.60 3.17
C SER A 25 9.84 11.67 4.27
N ILE A 26 10.99 12.20 4.69
CA ILE A 26 11.05 13.36 5.59
C ILE A 26 10.60 14.63 4.88
N LYS A 27 9.93 15.55 5.59
CA LYS A 27 9.43 16.81 5.01
C LYS A 27 10.53 17.78 4.60
N ALA A 28 11.62 17.81 5.36
CA ALA A 28 12.79 18.65 5.10
C ALA A 28 14.00 18.10 5.88
N PRO A 29 15.23 18.25 5.37
CA PRO A 29 16.45 17.92 6.10
C PRO A 29 16.62 18.78 7.36
N VAL A 30 17.22 18.20 8.39
CA VAL A 30 17.44 18.81 9.70
C VAL A 30 18.92 18.72 10.06
N ALA A 31 19.48 19.81 10.55
CA ALA A 31 20.82 19.86 11.15
C ALA A 31 20.76 20.38 12.57
N GLY A 32 21.73 19.98 13.38
CA GLY A 32 21.94 20.44 14.75
C GLY A 32 23.29 21.12 14.92
N ILE A 33 23.37 22.05 15.87
CA ILE A 33 24.62 22.69 16.28
C ILE A 33 24.63 22.89 17.81
N ALA A 34 25.79 22.72 18.42
CA ALA A 34 26.03 23.09 19.81
C ALA A 34 26.79 24.40 19.89
N MET A 35 26.37 25.23 20.81
CA MET A 35 26.82 26.59 20.99
C MET A 35 27.16 26.78 22.46
N GLY A 36 28.17 27.59 22.72
CA GLY A 36 28.56 27.95 24.07
C GLY A 36 28.62 29.45 24.24
N LEU A 37 28.71 29.86 25.49
CA LEU A 37 28.83 31.26 25.85
C LEU A 37 29.75 31.37 27.06
N ILE A 38 30.70 32.30 26.97
CA ILE A 38 31.58 32.69 28.07
C ILE A 38 31.35 34.18 28.33
N LYS A 39 31.15 34.53 29.59
CA LYS A 39 30.92 35.91 30.03
C LYS A 39 31.77 36.22 31.25
N GLU A 40 32.63 37.22 31.10
CA GLU A 40 33.44 37.77 32.19
C GLU A 40 33.21 39.28 32.26
N ASP A 41 32.60 39.75 33.35
CA ASP A 41 32.12 41.12 33.51
C ASP A 41 31.24 41.58 32.31
N ASP A 42 31.72 42.57 31.55
CA ASP A 42 31.07 43.12 30.36
C ASP A 42 31.53 42.45 29.05
N LYS A 43 32.49 41.52 29.11
CA LYS A 43 32.97 40.78 27.93
C LYS A 43 32.16 39.52 27.71
N LEU A 44 31.83 39.28 26.45
CA LEU A 44 31.02 38.16 26.00
C LEU A 44 31.67 37.51 24.78
N ALA A 45 31.78 36.18 24.81
CA ALA A 45 32.14 35.37 23.65
C ALA A 45 31.08 34.30 23.42
N ILE A 46 30.57 34.21 22.19
CA ILE A 46 29.68 33.13 21.75
C ILE A 46 30.50 32.15 20.92
N LEU A 47 30.55 30.91 21.37
CA LEU A 47 31.32 29.83 20.76
C LEU A 47 30.42 28.98 19.86
N THR A 48 30.94 28.56 18.71
CA THR A 48 30.23 27.74 17.72
C THR A 48 30.89 26.37 17.62
N ASP A 49 30.07 25.32 17.61
CA ASP A 49 30.48 23.92 17.61
C ASP A 49 31.43 23.57 18.76
N ILE A 50 30.94 23.82 19.98
CA ILE A 50 31.77 23.70 21.17
C ILE A 50 32.32 22.30 21.38
N GLN A 51 33.56 22.26 21.83
CA GLN A 51 34.21 21.06 22.35
C GLN A 51 33.76 20.76 23.78
N GLY A 52 34.00 19.53 24.23
CA GLY A 52 33.65 19.14 25.61
C GLY A 52 34.32 20.01 26.68
N ILE A 53 35.54 20.50 26.43
CA ILE A 53 36.23 21.42 27.35
C ILE A 53 35.59 22.81 27.39
N GLU A 54 35.10 23.29 26.25
CA GLU A 54 34.45 24.61 26.13
C GLU A 54 33.05 24.60 26.76
N ASP A 55 32.33 23.48 26.68
CA ASP A 55 31.09 23.27 27.44
C ASP A 55 31.38 23.26 28.96
N HIS A 56 32.36 22.47 29.41
CA HIS A 56 32.67 22.33 30.83
C HIS A 56 33.05 23.67 31.49
N LEU A 57 33.81 24.51 30.76
CA LEU A 57 34.27 25.81 31.25
C LEU A 57 33.32 26.97 30.90
N GLY A 58 32.33 26.74 30.03
CA GLY A 58 31.40 27.76 29.57
C GLY A 58 30.31 28.08 30.59
N ASP A 59 29.80 29.30 30.54
CA ASP A 59 28.77 29.83 31.43
C ASP A 59 27.34 29.49 30.99
N MET A 60 27.19 29.13 29.72
CA MET A 60 25.95 28.61 29.15
C MET A 60 26.29 27.74 27.94
N ASP A 61 25.60 26.62 27.81
CA ASP A 61 25.60 25.81 26.61
C ASP A 61 24.17 25.66 26.08
N PHE A 62 24.04 25.67 24.77
CA PHE A 62 22.75 25.44 24.14
C PHE A 62 22.89 24.73 22.81
N LYS A 63 21.87 23.98 22.47
CA LYS A 63 21.83 23.06 21.33
C LYS A 63 20.62 23.43 20.51
N VAL A 64 20.84 23.72 19.23
CA VAL A 64 19.81 24.18 18.31
C VAL A 64 19.73 23.22 17.14
N ALA A 65 18.55 22.65 16.90
CA ALA A 65 18.28 21.82 15.74
C ALA A 65 17.14 22.38 14.90
N GLY A 66 17.19 22.15 13.59
CA GLY A 66 16.05 22.39 12.71
C GLY A 66 16.39 22.49 11.24
N THR A 67 15.42 22.95 10.48
CA THR A 67 15.44 23.03 9.02
C THR A 67 15.84 24.44 8.58
N MET A 68 15.92 24.67 7.27
CA MET A 68 16.01 26.02 6.71
C MET A 68 14.88 26.95 7.14
N GLN A 69 13.70 26.40 7.44
CA GLN A 69 12.48 27.19 7.70
C GLN A 69 12.33 27.55 9.18
N GLY A 70 13.05 26.89 10.10
CA GLY A 70 12.88 27.16 11.52
C GLY A 70 13.57 26.17 12.43
N ILE A 71 13.38 26.38 13.73
CA ILE A 71 13.89 25.53 14.81
C ILE A 71 12.90 24.40 15.06
N THR A 72 13.38 23.17 15.14
CA THR A 72 12.58 21.99 15.53
C THR A 72 12.83 21.59 16.97
N ALA A 73 14.02 21.88 17.51
CA ALA A 73 14.35 21.69 18.91
C ALA A 73 15.36 22.72 19.40
N LEU A 74 15.19 23.18 20.64
CA LEU A 74 16.10 24.06 21.35
C LEU A 74 16.27 23.51 22.77
N GLN A 75 17.50 23.22 23.15
CA GLN A 75 17.87 22.85 24.52
C GLN A 75 18.86 23.89 25.03
N MET A 76 18.65 24.41 26.24
CA MET A 76 19.51 25.42 26.84
C MET A 76 19.81 25.04 28.28
N ASP A 77 21.07 25.13 28.68
CA ASP A 77 21.52 25.02 30.07
C ASP A 77 22.32 26.27 30.43
N ILE A 78 21.82 27.01 31.42
CA ILE A 78 22.35 28.31 31.83
C ILE A 78 22.94 28.14 33.22
N LYS A 79 24.25 28.34 33.36
CA LYS A 79 24.98 28.12 34.60
C LYS A 79 25.15 29.40 35.42
N ILE A 80 24.93 30.57 34.81
CA ILE A 80 25.08 31.90 35.45
C ILE A 80 23.84 32.80 35.30
N ALA A 81 23.72 33.79 36.17
CA ALA A 81 22.77 34.89 35.98
C ALA A 81 23.30 35.91 34.94
N GLY A 82 22.39 36.66 34.29
CA GLY A 82 22.77 37.78 33.44
C GLY A 82 22.93 37.47 31.95
N VAL A 83 22.35 36.36 31.47
CA VAL A 83 22.05 36.14 30.05
C VAL A 83 20.72 36.85 29.75
N ASN A 84 20.79 37.99 29.06
CA ASN A 84 19.59 38.76 28.69
C ASN A 84 19.09 38.38 27.28
N ARG A 85 17.94 38.95 26.90
CA ARG A 85 17.31 38.68 25.59
C ARG A 85 18.22 39.03 24.41
N GLU A 86 18.94 40.13 24.47
CA GLU A 86 19.81 40.60 23.38
C GLU A 86 20.98 39.63 23.14
N ILE A 87 21.56 39.10 24.22
CA ILE A 87 22.61 38.08 24.17
C ILE A 87 22.07 36.80 23.53
N LEU A 88 20.89 36.35 23.96
CA LEU A 88 20.27 35.15 23.41
C LEU A 88 19.94 35.31 21.92
N GLU A 89 19.45 36.47 21.50
CA GLU A 89 19.15 36.76 20.09
C GLU A 89 20.41 36.69 19.22
N LYS A 90 21.51 37.31 19.66
CA LYS A 90 22.81 37.19 18.97
C LYS A 90 23.28 35.75 18.89
N ALA A 91 23.17 35.00 19.98
CA ALA A 91 23.58 33.61 20.05
C ALA A 91 22.77 32.72 19.10
N LEU A 92 21.45 32.96 18.99
CA LEU A 92 20.58 32.24 18.06
C LEU A 92 20.83 32.60 16.59
N VAL A 93 21.18 33.86 16.29
CA VAL A 93 21.59 34.27 14.93
C VAL A 93 22.87 33.54 14.52
N GLN A 94 23.88 33.51 15.39
CA GLN A 94 25.12 32.79 15.13
C GLN A 94 24.89 31.27 14.99
N ALA A 95 23.98 30.71 15.81
CA ALA A 95 23.58 29.30 15.70
C ALA A 95 22.85 29.00 14.38
N LEU A 96 22.03 29.93 13.88
CA LEU A 96 21.34 29.79 12.60
C LEU A 96 22.36 29.69 11.46
N GLU A 97 23.34 30.58 11.41
CA GLU A 97 24.39 30.56 10.39
C GLU A 97 25.17 29.23 10.39
N ALA A 98 25.62 28.80 11.57
CA ALA A 98 26.35 27.54 11.72
C ALA A 98 25.50 26.31 11.34
N ARG A 99 24.23 26.30 11.75
CA ARG A 99 23.29 25.21 11.40
C ARG A 99 23.03 25.14 9.90
N LEU A 100 22.87 26.29 9.22
CA LEU A 100 22.68 26.33 7.78
C LEU A 100 23.95 25.87 7.03
N PHE A 101 25.13 26.20 7.54
CA PHE A 101 26.39 25.67 7.02
C PHE A 101 26.44 24.14 7.09
N ILE A 102 26.10 23.55 8.24
CA ILE A 102 26.05 22.08 8.41
C ILE A 102 24.99 21.46 7.50
N LEU A 103 23.82 22.09 7.39
CA LEU A 103 22.75 21.61 6.54
C LEU A 103 23.16 21.56 5.06
N ALA A 104 23.92 22.56 4.59
CA ALA A 104 24.49 22.55 3.25
C ALA A 104 25.44 21.36 3.05
N LYS A 105 26.28 21.03 4.06
CA LYS A 105 27.14 19.84 4.02
C LYS A 105 26.37 18.52 4.03
N VAL A 106 25.27 18.43 4.76
CA VAL A 106 24.35 17.29 4.70
C VAL A 106 23.79 17.12 3.27
N GLN A 107 23.36 18.22 2.65
CA GLN A 107 22.79 18.23 1.31
C GLN A 107 23.81 17.96 0.19
N GLU A 108 25.09 18.30 0.39
CA GLU A 108 26.18 17.91 -0.51
C GLU A 108 26.32 16.37 -0.60
N VAL A 109 25.97 15.64 0.46
CA VAL A 109 26.04 14.16 0.50
C VAL A 109 24.77 13.52 -0.06
N ILE A 110 23.59 13.93 0.44
CA ILE A 110 22.29 13.48 -0.06
C ILE A 110 21.36 14.69 -0.18
N ALA A 111 21.04 15.08 -1.42
CA ALA A 111 20.20 16.24 -1.69
C ALA A 111 18.73 16.04 -1.33
N ALA A 112 18.22 14.81 -1.47
CA ALA A 112 16.82 14.45 -1.21
C ALA A 112 16.73 12.98 -0.76
N PRO A 113 15.67 12.59 -0.01
CA PRO A 113 15.44 11.18 0.31
C PRO A 113 15.47 10.29 -0.93
N ARG A 114 15.99 9.07 -0.80
CA ARG A 114 15.96 8.10 -1.89
C ARG A 114 14.50 7.83 -2.30
N PRO A 115 14.23 7.67 -3.61
CA PRO A 115 12.87 7.49 -4.10
C PRO A 115 12.24 6.15 -3.66
N GLU A 116 13.08 5.15 -3.39
CA GLU A 116 12.65 3.84 -2.97
C GLU A 116 13.26 3.49 -1.60
N LEU A 117 12.46 2.80 -0.79
CA LEU A 117 12.93 2.15 0.43
C LEU A 117 14.00 1.11 0.10
N SER A 118 14.97 0.95 1.01
CA SER A 118 15.99 -0.10 0.92
C SER A 118 15.39 -1.46 0.55
N PRO A 119 16.03 -2.25 -0.32
CA PRO A 119 15.55 -3.58 -0.68
C PRO A 119 15.54 -4.56 0.49
N TYR A 120 16.28 -4.25 1.56
CA TYR A 120 16.31 -5.03 2.79
C TYR A 120 15.31 -4.54 3.84
N ALA A 121 14.70 -3.36 3.63
CA ALA A 121 13.68 -2.85 4.52
C ALA A 121 12.36 -3.59 4.26
N PRO A 122 11.67 -4.07 5.31
CA PRO A 122 10.31 -4.59 5.18
C PRO A 122 9.42 -3.54 4.53
N ARG A 123 8.65 -3.96 3.52
CA ARG A 123 7.63 -3.15 2.88
C ARG A 123 6.28 -3.49 3.49
N ILE A 124 5.50 -2.45 3.78
CA ILE A 124 4.13 -2.61 4.25
C ILE A 124 3.22 -2.28 3.07
N PHE A 125 2.54 -3.30 2.56
CA PHE A 125 1.49 -3.16 1.56
C PHE A 125 0.18 -2.90 2.30
N HIS A 126 -0.55 -1.87 1.87
CA HIS A 126 -1.84 -1.51 2.45
C HIS A 126 -2.94 -1.73 1.43
N MET A 127 -4.01 -2.41 1.83
CA MET A 127 -5.24 -2.53 1.06
C MET A 127 -6.46 -2.43 1.98
N ILE A 128 -7.61 -2.09 1.39
CA ILE A 128 -8.90 -2.02 2.10
C ILE A 128 -9.80 -3.09 1.50
N ILE A 129 -10.45 -3.86 2.37
CA ILE A 129 -11.47 -4.86 2.03
C ILE A 129 -12.80 -4.50 2.69
N ASP A 130 -13.88 -5.13 2.24
CA ASP A 130 -15.16 -5.03 2.93
C ASP A 130 -15.06 -5.67 4.32
N PRO A 131 -15.43 -4.96 5.41
CA PRO A 131 -15.43 -5.52 6.77
C PRO A 131 -16.19 -6.84 6.91
N GLU A 132 -17.25 -7.05 6.12
CA GLU A 132 -18.02 -8.31 6.16
C GLU A 132 -17.19 -9.51 5.68
N LYS A 133 -16.18 -9.26 4.83
CA LYS A 133 -15.31 -10.29 4.23
C LYS A 133 -14.04 -10.56 5.02
N ILE A 134 -13.80 -9.85 6.12
CA ILE A 134 -12.69 -10.16 7.05
C ILE A 134 -12.75 -11.63 7.47
N ARG A 135 -13.96 -12.15 7.71
CA ARG A 135 -14.19 -13.56 8.08
C ARG A 135 -13.73 -14.53 7.01
N ASP A 136 -13.85 -14.18 5.73
CA ASP A 136 -13.43 -15.01 4.60
C ASP A 136 -11.91 -15.05 4.49
N VAL A 137 -11.23 -13.94 4.79
CA VAL A 137 -9.76 -13.86 4.78
C VAL A 137 -9.14 -14.60 5.96
N ILE A 138 -9.71 -14.45 7.16
CA ILE A 138 -9.24 -15.17 8.36
C ILE A 138 -9.55 -16.67 8.23
N GLY A 139 -10.77 -16.99 7.78
CA GLY A 139 -11.29 -18.34 7.72
C GLY A 139 -11.56 -18.96 9.11
N PRO A 140 -12.14 -20.17 9.15
CA PRO A 140 -12.48 -20.83 10.40
C PRO A 140 -11.23 -21.11 11.26
N GLY A 141 -11.16 -20.46 12.42
CA GLY A 141 -10.03 -20.59 13.35
C GLY A 141 -8.71 -19.99 12.84
N GLY A 142 -8.76 -19.06 11.88
CA GLY A 142 -7.57 -18.44 11.29
C GLY A 142 -6.82 -19.34 10.30
N LYS A 143 -7.44 -20.42 9.81
CA LYS A 143 -6.77 -21.38 8.91
C LYS A 143 -6.34 -20.76 7.59
N ILE A 144 -7.13 -19.85 7.03
CA ILE A 144 -6.86 -19.27 5.71
C ILE A 144 -5.70 -18.29 5.83
N ILE A 145 -5.79 -17.32 6.74
CA ILE A 145 -4.72 -16.35 6.96
C ILE A 145 -3.39 -17.01 7.35
N LYS A 146 -3.40 -18.04 8.21
CA LYS A 146 -2.18 -18.80 8.55
C LYS A 146 -1.55 -19.48 7.35
N LYS A 147 -2.36 -20.01 6.43
CA LYS A 147 -1.89 -20.63 5.20
C LYS A 147 -1.26 -19.61 4.26
N ILE A 148 -1.84 -18.41 4.16
CA ILE A 148 -1.27 -17.31 3.37
C ILE A 148 0.10 -16.93 3.94
N ILE A 149 0.19 -16.75 5.27
CA ILE A 149 1.44 -16.44 5.98
C ILE A 149 2.50 -17.54 5.76
N GLU A 150 2.13 -18.82 5.89
CA GLU A 150 3.06 -19.96 5.71
C GLU A 150 3.62 -20.06 4.28
N GLU A 151 2.78 -19.79 3.27
CA GLU A 151 3.14 -19.92 1.85
C GLU A 151 3.86 -18.70 1.27
N THR A 152 3.65 -17.53 1.86
CA THR A 152 4.25 -16.27 1.39
C THR A 152 5.37 -15.77 2.30
N GLY A 153 5.41 -16.22 3.56
CA GLY A 153 6.39 -15.77 4.55
C GLY A 153 6.19 -14.31 5.00
N VAL A 154 5.02 -13.73 4.74
CA VAL A 154 4.67 -12.35 5.11
C VAL A 154 3.95 -12.31 6.45
N GLU A 155 3.93 -11.16 7.09
CA GLU A 155 3.07 -10.88 8.24
C GLU A 155 1.82 -10.12 7.78
N ILE A 156 0.66 -10.46 8.32
CA ILE A 156 -0.63 -9.89 7.90
C ILE A 156 -1.40 -9.45 9.14
N ASP A 157 -1.68 -8.15 9.22
CA ASP A 157 -2.57 -7.55 10.21
C ASP A 157 -3.85 -7.06 9.53
N ILE A 158 -4.99 -7.38 10.13
CA ILE A 158 -6.31 -6.97 9.63
C ILE A 158 -7.02 -6.23 10.76
N GLU A 159 -7.41 -5.00 10.48
CA GLU A 159 -8.20 -4.16 11.38
C GLU A 159 -9.71 -4.39 11.18
N ASP A 160 -10.50 -4.15 12.22
CA ASP A 160 -11.96 -4.32 12.20
C ASP A 160 -12.66 -3.38 11.19
N ASP A 161 -11.99 -2.33 10.74
CA ASP A 161 -12.47 -1.39 9.72
C ASP A 161 -12.19 -1.86 8.27
N GLY A 162 -11.59 -3.04 8.11
CA GLY A 162 -11.28 -3.64 6.81
C GLY A 162 -9.92 -3.21 6.24
N ARG A 163 -9.08 -2.47 6.98
CA ARG A 163 -7.69 -2.24 6.57
C ARG A 163 -6.87 -3.51 6.76
N VAL A 164 -6.11 -3.85 5.73
CA VAL A 164 -5.18 -4.98 5.73
C VAL A 164 -3.77 -4.45 5.48
N PHE A 165 -2.87 -4.75 6.42
CA PHE A 165 -1.46 -4.46 6.34
C PHE A 165 -0.70 -5.76 6.10
N ILE A 166 0.07 -5.81 5.02
CA ILE A 166 0.91 -6.98 4.67
C ILE A 166 2.35 -6.53 4.74
N THR A 167 3.09 -7.02 5.73
CA THR A 167 4.51 -6.72 5.90
C THR A 167 5.35 -7.81 5.27
N ALA A 168 6.15 -7.47 4.26
CA ALA A 168 6.99 -8.41 3.53
C ALA A 168 8.41 -7.85 3.35
N THR A 169 9.42 -8.69 3.59
CA THR A 169 10.83 -8.38 3.29
C THR A 169 11.12 -8.54 1.80
N ASP A 170 10.44 -9.47 1.13
CA ASP A 170 10.46 -9.62 -0.33
C ASP A 170 9.22 -8.96 -0.95
N PRO A 171 9.38 -7.95 -1.84
CA PRO A 171 8.27 -7.33 -2.54
C PRO A 171 7.38 -8.34 -3.29
N VAL A 172 7.98 -9.38 -3.89
CA VAL A 172 7.23 -10.38 -4.68
C VAL A 172 6.31 -11.21 -3.79
N ALA A 173 6.77 -11.54 -2.58
CA ALA A 173 5.96 -12.23 -1.60
C ALA A 173 4.77 -11.38 -1.12
N GLY A 174 5.01 -10.09 -0.87
CA GLY A 174 3.96 -9.14 -0.50
C GLY A 174 2.89 -8.96 -1.58
N GLU A 175 3.30 -8.83 -2.84
CA GLU A 175 2.37 -8.75 -3.99
C GLU A 175 1.54 -10.03 -4.14
N LYS A 176 2.16 -11.21 -3.98
CA LYS A 176 1.47 -12.51 -4.03
C LYS A 176 0.41 -12.62 -2.92
N ALA A 177 0.75 -12.22 -1.69
CA ALA A 177 -0.20 -12.20 -0.57
C ALA A 177 -1.36 -11.23 -0.82
N GLN A 178 -1.05 -10.03 -1.33
CA GLN A 178 -2.07 -9.03 -1.68
C GLN A 178 -3.03 -9.56 -2.76
N GLU A 179 -2.51 -10.24 -3.78
CA GLU A 179 -3.32 -10.86 -4.83
C GLU A 179 -4.25 -11.96 -4.29
N ILE A 180 -3.75 -12.81 -3.38
CA ILE A 180 -4.56 -13.85 -2.74
C ILE A 180 -5.73 -13.23 -1.96
N ILE A 181 -5.46 -12.24 -1.11
CA ILE A 181 -6.49 -11.56 -0.31
C ILE A 181 -7.50 -10.85 -1.22
N LYS A 182 -7.01 -10.19 -2.27
CA LYS A 182 -7.87 -9.52 -3.27
C LYS A 182 -8.81 -10.51 -3.96
N ASN A 183 -8.36 -11.71 -4.29
CA ASN A 183 -9.20 -12.73 -4.93
C ASN A 183 -10.22 -13.35 -3.97
N LEU A 184 -9.86 -13.56 -2.71
CA LEU A 184 -10.80 -14.03 -1.67
C LEU A 184 -11.93 -13.02 -1.46
N THR A 185 -11.55 -11.74 -1.34
CA THR A 185 -12.47 -10.63 -1.08
C THR A 185 -13.17 -10.08 -2.33
N LYS A 186 -12.78 -10.55 -3.52
CA LYS A 186 -13.37 -10.10 -4.78
C LYS A 186 -14.88 -10.36 -4.76
N GLU A 187 -15.61 -9.29 -4.96
CA GLU A 187 -17.06 -9.31 -5.05
C GLU A 187 -17.47 -9.76 -6.45
N ILE A 188 -18.38 -10.72 -6.50
CA ILE A 188 -18.92 -11.19 -7.77
C ILE A 188 -20.25 -10.46 -7.95
N THR A 189 -20.27 -9.46 -8.84
CA THR A 189 -21.49 -8.70 -9.10
C THR A 189 -22.32 -9.37 -10.19
N ALA A 190 -23.65 -9.32 -10.04
CA ALA A 190 -24.56 -9.79 -11.08
C ALA A 190 -24.40 -8.92 -12.33
N GLY A 191 -24.25 -9.55 -13.48
CA GLY A 191 -24.06 -8.88 -14.76
C GLY A 191 -22.64 -8.95 -15.32
N GLU A 192 -21.63 -9.20 -14.48
CA GLU A 192 -20.25 -9.35 -14.94
C GLU A 192 -20.01 -10.66 -15.69
N ILE A 193 -19.12 -10.60 -16.68
CA ILE A 193 -18.69 -11.75 -17.47
C ILE A 193 -17.30 -12.18 -17.00
N TYR A 194 -17.17 -13.47 -16.69
CA TYR A 194 -15.94 -14.12 -16.26
C TYR A 194 -15.53 -15.17 -17.28
N ASN A 195 -14.22 -15.37 -17.46
CA ASN A 195 -13.69 -16.51 -18.20
C ASN A 195 -13.29 -17.59 -17.20
N GLY A 196 -14.18 -18.54 -16.96
CA GLY A 196 -14.00 -19.59 -15.95
C GLY A 196 -13.64 -20.94 -16.56
N GLN A 197 -13.14 -21.84 -15.74
CA GLN A 197 -12.84 -23.23 -16.13
C GLN A 197 -13.94 -24.16 -15.65
N VAL A 198 -14.39 -25.08 -16.52
CA VAL A 198 -15.36 -26.12 -16.15
C VAL A 198 -14.66 -27.12 -15.23
N THR A 199 -15.07 -27.18 -13.97
CA THR A 199 -14.50 -28.09 -12.96
C THR A 199 -15.20 -29.45 -12.96
N ARG A 200 -16.51 -29.46 -13.19
CA ARG A 200 -17.31 -30.69 -13.24
C ARG A 200 -18.54 -30.55 -14.14
N VAL A 201 -18.87 -31.61 -14.86
CA VAL A 201 -20.10 -31.70 -15.66
C VAL A 201 -21.14 -32.60 -14.97
N THR A 202 -22.41 -32.22 -15.01
CA THR A 202 -23.54 -33.02 -14.50
C THR A 202 -24.68 -33.07 -15.53
N ASP A 203 -25.66 -33.95 -15.33
CA ASP A 203 -26.79 -34.11 -16.27
C ASP A 203 -27.63 -32.83 -16.42
N PHE A 204 -27.66 -31.98 -15.40
CA PHE A 204 -28.48 -30.77 -15.33
C PHE A 204 -27.70 -29.46 -15.53
N GLY A 205 -26.37 -29.52 -15.67
CA GLY A 205 -25.53 -28.34 -15.83
C GLY A 205 -24.04 -28.61 -15.73
N CYS A 206 -23.24 -27.56 -15.59
CA CYS A 206 -21.82 -27.68 -15.27
C CYS A 206 -21.41 -26.67 -14.19
N PHE A 207 -20.39 -27.03 -13.41
CA PHE A 207 -19.75 -26.15 -12.45
C PHE A 207 -18.59 -25.45 -13.13
N VAL A 208 -18.54 -24.13 -13.00
CA VAL A 208 -17.52 -23.28 -13.60
C VAL A 208 -16.87 -22.48 -12.48
N GLU A 209 -15.56 -22.66 -12.32
CA GLU A 209 -14.73 -21.88 -11.41
C GLU A 209 -14.40 -20.55 -12.07
N ILE A 210 -14.88 -19.45 -11.48
CA ILE A 210 -14.70 -18.09 -12.01
C ILE A 210 -13.60 -17.31 -11.29
N ILE A 211 -13.26 -17.72 -10.07
CA ILE A 211 -12.08 -17.27 -9.35
C ILE A 211 -11.32 -18.52 -8.95
N PRO A 212 -10.13 -18.77 -9.51
CA PRO A 212 -9.36 -19.96 -9.23
C PRO A 212 -8.99 -20.02 -7.75
N GLY A 213 -9.15 -21.20 -7.16
CA GLY A 213 -8.64 -21.51 -5.85
C GLY A 213 -7.12 -21.31 -5.79
N MET A 214 -6.65 -20.48 -4.86
CA MET A 214 -5.23 -20.29 -4.62
C MET A 214 -4.78 -21.10 -3.41
N LEU A 215 -3.54 -21.61 -3.45
CA LEU A 215 -2.94 -22.37 -2.35
C LEU A 215 -3.81 -23.56 -1.91
N GLY A 216 -4.48 -24.26 -2.83
CA GLY A 216 -5.38 -25.37 -2.49
C GLY A 216 -6.57 -25.00 -1.60
N LEU A 217 -6.92 -23.71 -1.53
CA LEU A 217 -8.22 -23.25 -1.03
C LEU A 217 -9.26 -23.39 -2.14
N PRO A 218 -10.52 -23.67 -1.81
CA PRO A 218 -11.59 -23.70 -2.81
C PRO A 218 -11.74 -22.32 -3.44
N GLY A 219 -11.72 -22.28 -4.78
CA GLY A 219 -12.07 -21.09 -5.55
C GLY A 219 -13.56 -20.75 -5.45
N LYS A 220 -13.98 -19.70 -6.14
CA LYS A 220 -15.41 -19.39 -6.28
C LYS A 220 -15.96 -20.09 -7.51
N GLU A 221 -16.82 -21.09 -7.28
CA GLU A 221 -17.53 -21.83 -8.32
C GLU A 221 -18.97 -21.36 -8.46
N GLY A 222 -19.49 -21.43 -9.68
CA GLY A 222 -20.91 -21.24 -9.96
C GLY A 222 -21.47 -22.33 -10.86
N LEU A 223 -22.79 -22.50 -10.81
CA LEU A 223 -23.53 -23.46 -11.62
C LEU A 223 -24.08 -22.80 -12.88
N VAL A 224 -23.74 -23.36 -14.04
CA VAL A 224 -24.42 -23.08 -15.31
C VAL A 224 -25.45 -24.18 -15.53
N HIS A 225 -26.74 -23.84 -15.43
CA HIS A 225 -27.81 -24.80 -15.72
C HIS A 225 -27.87 -25.13 -17.22
N ILE A 226 -28.33 -26.33 -17.60
CA ILE A 226 -28.38 -26.79 -19.00
C ILE A 226 -29.13 -25.83 -19.94
N SER A 227 -30.17 -25.16 -19.44
CA SER A 227 -30.94 -24.15 -20.19
C SER A 227 -30.19 -22.84 -20.44
N GLN A 228 -29.07 -22.61 -19.76
CA GLN A 228 -28.23 -21.41 -19.83
C GLN A 228 -26.88 -21.66 -20.53
N LEU A 229 -26.68 -22.84 -21.14
CA LEU A 229 -25.44 -23.19 -21.85
C LEU A 229 -25.35 -22.60 -23.26
N ALA A 230 -26.46 -22.53 -23.98
CA ALA A 230 -26.51 -22.09 -25.38
C ALA A 230 -27.91 -21.52 -25.74
N HIS A 231 -28.00 -20.80 -26.87
CA HIS A 231 -29.27 -20.30 -27.39
C HIS A 231 -30.17 -21.40 -27.97
N GLN A 232 -29.58 -22.49 -28.45
CA GLN A 232 -30.27 -23.65 -28.99
C GLN A 232 -30.62 -24.66 -27.90
N ARG A 233 -31.63 -25.52 -28.15
CA ARG A 233 -32.01 -26.57 -27.20
C ARG A 233 -30.88 -27.59 -27.08
N VAL A 234 -30.34 -27.72 -25.87
CA VAL A 234 -29.27 -28.67 -25.53
C VAL A 234 -29.91 -29.90 -24.90
N ASN A 235 -29.59 -31.09 -25.41
CA ASN A 235 -30.09 -32.36 -24.88
C ASN A 235 -29.13 -32.95 -23.82
N LYS A 236 -27.82 -32.80 -24.01
CA LYS A 236 -26.80 -33.19 -23.04
C LYS A 236 -25.77 -32.07 -22.86
N VAL A 237 -25.33 -31.86 -21.63
CA VAL A 237 -24.32 -30.84 -21.29
C VAL A 237 -22.99 -31.13 -21.98
N GLU A 238 -22.62 -32.41 -22.05
CA GLU A 238 -21.40 -32.94 -22.67
C GLU A 238 -21.27 -32.60 -24.16
N ASP A 239 -22.40 -32.31 -24.84
CA ASP A 239 -22.41 -31.91 -26.25
C ASP A 239 -21.87 -30.48 -26.46
N VAL A 240 -21.82 -29.68 -25.38
CA VAL A 240 -21.50 -28.25 -25.43
C VAL A 240 -20.22 -27.90 -24.69
N VAL A 241 -19.95 -28.57 -23.56
CA VAL A 241 -18.79 -28.31 -22.71
C VAL A 241 -18.25 -29.61 -22.13
N LYS A 242 -16.93 -29.66 -21.93
CA LYS A 242 -16.22 -30.75 -21.26
C LYS A 242 -15.54 -30.24 -19.99
N GLU A 243 -15.22 -31.17 -19.09
CA GLU A 243 -14.38 -30.86 -17.93
C GLU A 243 -13.01 -30.35 -18.40
N GLY A 244 -12.55 -29.26 -17.79
CA GLY A 244 -11.33 -28.56 -18.16
C GLY A 244 -11.48 -27.45 -19.20
N ASP A 245 -12.63 -27.32 -19.87
CA ASP A 245 -12.85 -26.27 -20.87
C ASP A 245 -12.90 -24.88 -20.25
N ARG A 246 -12.38 -23.87 -20.96
CA ARG A 246 -12.51 -22.46 -20.57
C ARG A 246 -13.70 -21.83 -21.27
N VAL A 247 -14.64 -21.29 -20.50
CA VAL A 247 -15.89 -20.74 -21.00
C VAL A 247 -16.17 -19.36 -20.43
N MET A 248 -16.69 -18.47 -21.28
CA MET A 248 -17.22 -17.18 -20.83
C MET A 248 -18.61 -17.37 -20.22
N VAL A 249 -18.79 -16.87 -19.01
CA VAL A 249 -20.02 -17.01 -18.23
C VAL A 249 -20.38 -15.68 -17.58
N LYS A 250 -21.66 -15.32 -17.62
CA LYS A 250 -22.20 -14.13 -16.97
C LYS A 250 -22.83 -14.51 -15.64
N VAL A 251 -22.59 -13.71 -14.60
CA VAL A 251 -23.24 -13.90 -13.29
C VAL A 251 -24.68 -13.43 -13.39
N ILE A 252 -25.63 -14.31 -13.09
CA ILE A 252 -27.07 -13.99 -13.12
C ILE A 252 -27.69 -13.88 -11.72
N GLY A 253 -26.95 -14.24 -10.67
CA GLY A 253 -27.36 -14.09 -9.27
C GLY A 253 -26.90 -15.27 -8.43
N TYR A 254 -27.66 -15.57 -7.38
CA TYR A 254 -27.48 -16.73 -6.52
C TYR A 254 -28.71 -17.65 -6.61
N ASP A 255 -28.52 -18.95 -6.40
CA ASP A 255 -29.62 -19.91 -6.24
C ASP A 255 -30.18 -19.90 -4.81
N ASP A 256 -31.25 -20.68 -4.58
CA ASP A 256 -31.93 -20.78 -3.28
C ASP A 256 -31.04 -21.39 -2.17
N HIS A 257 -29.89 -21.96 -2.55
CA HIS A 257 -28.89 -22.52 -1.64
C HIS A 257 -27.66 -21.61 -1.49
N GLY A 258 -27.72 -20.36 -2.00
CA GLY A 258 -26.63 -19.39 -1.92
C GLY A 258 -25.45 -19.68 -2.86
N ARG A 259 -25.60 -20.57 -3.83
CA ARG A 259 -24.56 -20.85 -4.84
C ARG A 259 -24.68 -19.89 -6.00
N LEU A 260 -23.53 -19.53 -6.57
CA LEU A 260 -23.47 -18.60 -7.68
C LEU A 260 -24.13 -19.20 -8.93
N LYS A 261 -25.06 -18.46 -9.55
CA LYS A 261 -25.76 -18.86 -10.75
C LYS A 261 -25.16 -18.16 -11.95
N LEU A 262 -24.76 -18.95 -12.94
CA LEU A 262 -24.02 -18.50 -14.12
C LEU A 262 -24.79 -18.78 -15.41
N SER A 263 -24.57 -17.95 -16.43
CA SER A 263 -25.17 -18.09 -17.76
C SER A 263 -24.12 -17.92 -18.84
N ARG A 264 -23.87 -18.99 -19.62
CA ARG A 264 -23.03 -18.90 -20.82
C ARG A 264 -23.79 -18.27 -21.98
N LYS A 265 -25.10 -18.52 -22.06
CA LYS A 265 -26.00 -17.95 -23.06
C LYS A 265 -25.98 -16.42 -23.03
N ASP A 266 -26.04 -15.80 -21.85
CA ASP A 266 -26.06 -14.34 -21.72
C ASP A 266 -24.67 -13.70 -21.85
N ALA A 267 -23.60 -14.52 -21.84
CA ALA A 267 -22.24 -14.09 -22.15
C ALA A 267 -21.90 -14.20 -23.65
N LEU A 268 -22.69 -14.94 -24.42
CA LEU A 268 -22.53 -15.08 -25.87
C LEU A 268 -23.28 -13.92 -26.58
N PRO A 269 -22.68 -13.32 -27.63
CA PRO A 269 -23.40 -12.34 -28.44
C PRO A 269 -24.60 -13.01 -29.10
N VAL A 270 -25.77 -12.36 -29.01
CA VAL A 270 -27.00 -12.82 -29.68
C VAL A 270 -26.72 -12.86 -31.18
N LEU A 271 -26.71 -14.05 -31.76
CA LEU A 271 -26.66 -14.22 -33.21
C LEU A 271 -27.89 -13.51 -33.79
N ALA A 272 -27.67 -12.37 -34.46
CA ALA A 272 -28.72 -11.63 -35.16
C ALA A 272 -29.46 -12.59 -36.09
N ASP A 273 -30.77 -12.66 -35.89
CA ASP A 273 -31.69 -13.55 -36.58
C ASP A 273 -31.59 -13.32 -38.10
N LYS A 274 -31.08 -14.31 -38.85
CA LYS A 274 -31.14 -14.32 -40.32
C LYS A 274 -32.57 -14.67 -40.75
N THR A 275 -33.54 -13.82 -40.43
CA THR A 275 -34.85 -13.86 -41.07
C THR A 275 -34.77 -13.06 -42.37
N GLY A 276 -34.58 -13.77 -43.49
CA GLY A 276 -34.62 -13.19 -44.82
C GLY A 276 -35.95 -12.49 -45.11
N PRO A 277 -35.98 -11.48 -46.01
CA PRO A 277 -37.16 -10.67 -46.22
C PRO A 277 -38.32 -11.51 -46.76
N ARG A 278 -39.42 -11.55 -46.01
CA ARG A 278 -40.72 -12.07 -46.45
C ARG A 278 -41.18 -11.29 -47.68
N ASN A 279 -41.18 -11.97 -48.81
CA ASN A 279 -41.61 -11.48 -50.12
C ASN A 279 -43.07 -10.99 -50.03
N LYS A 280 -43.29 -9.67 -50.02
CA LYS A 280 -44.63 -9.07 -50.11
C LYS A 280 -45.10 -9.19 -51.56
N ARG A 281 -46.03 -10.12 -51.82
CA ARG A 281 -46.81 -10.15 -53.07
C ARG A 281 -47.55 -8.82 -53.25
N SER A 282 -47.30 -8.14 -54.36
CA SER A 282 -47.99 -6.92 -54.78
C SER A 282 -49.47 -7.21 -55.11
N PRO A 283 -50.44 -6.38 -54.68
CA PRO A 283 -51.80 -6.47 -55.19
C PRO A 283 -51.91 -5.79 -56.56
N HIS A 284 -52.66 -6.44 -57.45
CA HIS A 284 -53.09 -5.97 -58.75
C HIS A 284 -53.73 -4.57 -58.69
N LYS A 285 -53.31 -3.67 -59.59
CA LYS A 285 -54.05 -2.46 -59.95
C LYS A 285 -55.40 -2.84 -60.60
N SER A 286 -56.50 -2.28 -60.10
CA SER A 286 -57.73 -2.08 -60.88
C SER A 286 -58.04 -0.59 -61.00
N MET A 287 -58.32 -0.19 -62.23
CA MET A 287 -58.65 1.15 -62.73
C MET A 287 -59.73 1.90 -61.94
N ARG A 288 -59.60 3.23 -61.88
CA ARG A 288 -60.52 4.19 -62.50
C ARG A 288 -59.76 5.46 -62.85
#